data_AF-A0A059DBC2-F1
#
_entry.id   AF-A0A059DBC2-F1
#
_cell.length_a   1.000
_cell.length_b   1.000
_cell.length_c   1.000
_cell.angle_alpha   90.00
_cell.angle_beta   90.00
_cell.angle_gamma   90.00
#
_symmetry.space_group_name_H-M   'P 1'
#
loop_
_entity.id
_entity.type
_entity.pdbx_description
1 polymer ?
#
loop_
_entity_poly.entity_id
_entity_poly.type
_entity_poly.pdbx_seq_one_letter_code
_entity_poly.pdbx_strand_id
1 'polypeptide(L)'
;MSRTNFLVIDFSVPEFHARFSVRSKIYHYKIYNDTVMDPFQRYYAYHSAYKLNPEAMKEATKYFIGRHDFSAFANASRNDRAPNPVKNIFSFDVIEKIEVEGSGFMYRQVRNMAALLIQIGKEAIPPGIVPMILASRDRKELAKYSLSAPPHGLCLIAVNYIEKHMQLPLGCPPKSLGRSHTISKCKLPCY
;
A
#
# COMPACT_ATOMS: atom_id res chain seq x y z
N MET A 1 5.33 -21.71 -6.36
CA MET A 1 4.16 -22.04 -5.52
C MET A 1 3.78 -20.83 -4.69
N SER A 2 2.61 -20.23 -4.91
CA SER A 2 2.08 -19.21 -4.01
C SER A 2 1.60 -19.88 -2.74
N ARG A 3 2.13 -19.50 -1.57
CA ARG A 3 1.61 -19.96 -0.27
C ARG A 3 0.50 -19.00 0.14
N THR A 4 -0.73 -19.51 0.23
CA THR A 4 -1.88 -18.74 0.72
C THR A 4 -2.28 -19.29 2.08
N ASN A 5 -2.31 -18.43 3.08
CA ASN A 5 -2.76 -18.76 4.43
C ASN A 5 -4.01 -17.93 4.77
N PHE A 6 -4.96 -18.54 5.47
CA PHE A 6 -6.08 -17.81 6.07
C PHE A 6 -5.67 -17.39 7.48
N LEU A 7 -5.76 -16.10 7.79
CA LEU A 7 -5.37 -15.55 9.09
C LEU A 7 -6.55 -15.52 10.08
N VAL A 8 -7.71 -15.05 9.63
CA VAL A 8 -8.92 -14.85 10.44
C VAL A 8 -10.15 -15.11 9.59
N ILE A 9 -11.21 -15.62 10.21
CA ILE A 9 -12.57 -15.69 9.66
C ILE A 9 -13.47 -14.90 10.61
N ASP A 10 -14.28 -13.99 10.06
CA ASP A 10 -15.18 -13.15 10.85
C ASP A 10 -16.54 -13.01 10.15
N PHE A 11 -17.54 -12.55 10.91
CA PHE A 11 -18.88 -12.30 10.42
C PHE A 11 -19.00 -10.92 9.76
N SER A 12 -19.91 -10.81 8.80
CA SER A 12 -20.28 -9.54 8.20
C SER A 12 -21.76 -9.52 7.84
N VAL A 13 -22.29 -8.31 7.61
CA VAL A 13 -23.64 -8.14 7.07
C VAL A 13 -23.70 -8.57 5.59
N PRO A 14 -24.86 -8.97 5.05
CA PRO A 14 -25.00 -9.38 3.64
C PRO A 14 -24.57 -8.30 2.62
N GLU A 15 -24.69 -7.02 2.99
CA GLU A 15 -24.30 -5.87 2.17
C GLU A 15 -22.78 -5.63 2.15
N PHE A 16 -22.01 -6.36 2.96
CA PHE A 16 -20.56 -6.24 2.98
C PHE A 16 -19.95 -6.59 1.63
N HIS A 17 -19.02 -5.75 1.17
CA HIS A 17 -18.23 -6.02 -0.02
C HIS A 17 -16.76 -5.71 0.23
N ALA A 18 -15.90 -6.72 0.11
CA ALA A 18 -14.47 -6.62 0.43
C ALA A 18 -13.72 -5.48 -0.30
N ARG A 19 -14.23 -5.04 -1.46
CA ARG A 19 -13.70 -3.89 -2.22
C ARG A 19 -14.31 -2.54 -1.84
N PHE A 20 -15.62 -2.49 -1.53
CA PHE A 20 -16.38 -1.23 -1.46
C PHE A 20 -16.69 -0.81 -0.02
N SER A 21 -16.67 -1.76 0.92
CA SER A 21 -16.82 -1.51 2.35
C SER A 21 -15.51 -1.03 3.02
N VAL A 22 -14.46 -0.79 2.24
CA VAL A 22 -13.14 -0.35 2.72
C VAL A 22 -13.19 1.11 3.13
N ARG A 23 -12.70 1.40 4.33
CA ARG A 23 -12.45 2.75 4.86
C ARG A 23 -11.04 3.23 4.50
N SER A 24 -10.03 2.39 4.73
CA SER A 24 -8.64 2.71 4.44
C SER A 24 -7.79 1.47 4.17
N LYS A 25 -6.61 1.68 3.60
CA LYS A 25 -5.59 0.64 3.39
C LYS A 25 -4.26 1.13 3.90
N ILE A 26 -3.52 0.25 4.57
CA ILE A 26 -2.16 0.50 5.06
C ILE A 26 -1.19 -0.32 4.22
N TYR A 27 -0.23 0.35 3.60
CA TYR A 27 0.87 -0.28 2.88
C TYR A 27 2.20 0.04 3.55
N HIS A 28 3.09 -0.97 3.59
CA HIS A 28 4.52 -0.76 3.86
C HIS A 28 5.32 -0.90 2.59
N TYR A 29 6.31 -0.04 2.42
CA TYR A 29 7.40 -0.23 1.49
C TYR A 29 8.71 -0.34 2.27
N LYS A 30 9.27 -1.55 2.32
CA LYS A 30 10.47 -1.85 3.10
C LYS A 30 11.72 -1.48 2.30
N ILE A 31 12.62 -0.74 2.94
CA ILE A 31 13.94 -0.40 2.41
C ILE A 31 14.98 -1.04 3.33
N TYR A 32 15.94 -1.74 2.74
CA TYR A 32 17.12 -2.23 3.43
C TYR A 32 18.27 -1.28 3.08
N ASN A 33 18.70 -0.47 4.06
CA ASN A 33 19.68 0.57 3.84
C ASN A 33 21.03 0.23 4.45
N ASP A 34 21.81 -0.58 3.73
CA ASP A 34 23.16 -0.95 4.09
C ASP A 34 23.98 -1.16 2.81
N THR A 35 25.30 -1.15 2.92
CA THR A 35 26.25 -1.39 1.83
C THR A 35 26.08 -2.77 1.21
N VAL A 36 25.78 -3.80 2.00
CA VAL A 36 25.62 -5.19 1.57
C VAL A 36 24.20 -5.68 1.87
N MET A 37 23.53 -6.24 0.87
CA MET A 37 22.17 -6.74 1.03
C MET A 37 22.12 -8.03 1.84
N ASP A 38 21.26 -8.09 2.87
CA ASP A 38 20.93 -9.34 3.54
C ASP A 38 20.23 -10.32 2.55
N PRO A 39 20.80 -11.52 2.29
CA PRO A 39 20.21 -12.52 1.42
C PRO A 39 18.79 -12.95 1.80
N PHE A 40 18.39 -12.83 3.07
CA PHE A 40 17.04 -13.17 3.54
C PHE A 40 16.01 -12.07 3.26
N GLN A 41 16.45 -10.82 3.08
CA GLN A 41 15.58 -9.68 2.81
C GLN A 41 15.40 -9.40 1.31
N ARG A 42 16.20 -10.03 0.44
CA ARG A 42 16.29 -9.70 -1.00
C ARG A 42 14.98 -9.77 -1.79
N TYR A 43 14.00 -10.53 -1.31
CA TYR A 43 12.68 -10.66 -1.94
C TYR A 43 11.59 -9.84 -1.23
N TYR A 44 11.92 -9.09 -0.19
CA TYR A 44 10.97 -8.41 0.70
C TYR A 44 11.31 -6.94 0.95
N ALA A 45 12.48 -6.47 0.52
CA ALA A 45 12.91 -5.08 0.72
C ALA A 45 13.67 -4.56 -0.50
N TYR A 46 13.52 -3.27 -0.79
CA TYR A 46 14.37 -2.56 -1.73
C TYR A 46 15.74 -2.32 -1.11
N HIS A 47 16.82 -2.77 -1.75
CA HIS A 47 18.18 -2.50 -1.30
C HIS A 47 18.63 -1.10 -1.73
N SER A 48 19.01 -0.26 -0.77
CA SER A 48 19.75 0.97 -1.02
C SER A 48 21.15 0.88 -0.42
N ALA A 49 22.17 0.80 -1.28
CA ALA A 49 23.57 0.93 -0.88
C ALA A 49 23.95 2.39 -0.51
N TYR A 50 23.18 3.37 -0.97
CA TYR A 50 23.35 4.77 -0.59
C TYR A 50 22.69 5.02 0.75
N LYS A 51 23.41 5.64 1.70
CA LYS A 51 22.83 6.10 2.96
C LYS A 51 21.70 7.09 2.68
N LEU A 52 20.52 6.81 3.22
CA LEU A 52 19.35 7.67 3.04
C LEU A 52 19.23 8.63 4.23
N ASN A 53 18.82 9.86 3.96
CA ASN A 53 18.42 10.84 4.96
C ASN A 53 16.93 10.64 5.31
N PRO A 54 16.60 9.99 6.45
CA PRO A 54 15.21 9.74 6.83
C PRO A 54 14.46 11.03 7.15
N GLU A 55 15.15 12.09 7.61
CA GLU A 55 14.51 13.36 7.96
C GLU A 55 14.05 14.11 6.70
N ALA A 56 14.86 14.12 5.64
CA ALA A 56 14.44 14.66 4.34
C ALA A 56 13.25 13.86 3.76
N MET A 57 13.25 12.54 3.91
CA MET A 57 12.13 11.70 3.49
C MET A 57 10.86 12.01 4.29
N LYS A 58 10.95 12.13 5.63
CA LYS A 58 9.84 12.52 6.51
C LYS A 58 9.32 13.92 6.23
N GLU A 59 10.19 14.87 5.88
CA GLU A 59 9.76 16.20 5.46
C GLU A 59 8.88 16.11 4.20
N ALA A 60 9.31 15.30 3.23
CA ALA A 60 8.56 15.10 2.00
C ALA A 60 7.20 14.41 2.20
N THR A 61 7.06 13.51 3.19
CA THR A 61 5.77 12.83 3.44
C THR A 61 4.66 13.80 3.83
N LYS A 62 4.99 14.90 4.51
CA LYS A 62 4.03 15.93 4.94
C LYS A 62 3.24 16.52 3.78
N TYR A 63 3.87 16.68 2.62
CA TYR A 63 3.21 17.22 1.43
C TYR A 63 2.19 16.28 0.79
N PHE A 64 2.28 14.98 1.09
CA PHE A 64 1.34 13.98 0.58
C PHE A 64 0.09 13.82 1.44
N ILE A 65 0.15 14.21 2.72
CA ILE A 65 -0.97 14.07 3.66
C ILE A 65 -2.13 14.97 3.21
N GLY A 66 -3.35 14.44 3.34
CA GLY A 66 -4.58 15.11 2.92
C GLY A 66 -5.06 14.70 1.53
N ARG A 67 -5.93 15.54 0.96
CA ARG A 67 -6.68 15.24 -0.27
C ARG A 67 -6.03 15.87 -1.49
N HIS A 68 -5.51 15.03 -2.39
CA HIS A 68 -4.79 15.46 -3.60
C HIS A 68 -5.20 14.67 -4.83
N ASP A 69 -5.00 15.26 -6.00
CA ASP A 69 -5.02 14.54 -7.27
C ASP A 69 -3.67 13.83 -7.47
N PHE A 70 -3.69 12.50 -7.54
CA PHE A 70 -2.48 11.67 -7.65
C PHE A 70 -2.18 11.21 -9.08
N SER A 71 -2.72 11.87 -10.10
CA SER A 71 -2.48 11.52 -11.51
C SER A 71 -0.98 11.48 -11.85
N ALA A 72 -0.20 12.41 -11.31
CA ALA A 72 1.26 12.44 -11.48
C ALA A 72 2.00 11.25 -10.83
N PHE A 73 1.36 10.56 -9.88
CA PHE A 73 1.89 9.38 -9.20
C PHE A 73 1.24 8.07 -9.68
N ALA A 74 0.31 8.12 -10.63
CA ALA A 74 -0.36 6.95 -11.16
C ALA A 74 0.24 6.50 -12.50
N ASN A 75 0.22 5.20 -12.74
CA ASN A 75 0.44 4.67 -14.08
C ASN A 75 -0.92 4.50 -14.79
N ALA A 76 -0.94 4.71 -16.12
CA ALA A 76 -2.11 4.37 -16.92
C ALA A 76 -2.48 2.90 -16.70
N SER A 77 -3.71 2.65 -16.27
CA SER A 77 -4.28 1.30 -16.18
C SER A 77 -4.83 0.91 -17.55
N ARG A 78 -4.58 -0.33 -18.01
CA ARG A 78 -5.05 -0.81 -19.31
C ARG A 78 -6.56 -1.16 -19.34
N ASN A 79 -7.18 -1.41 -18.18
CA ASN A 79 -8.44 -2.17 -18.12
C ASN A 79 -9.57 -1.56 -17.28
N ASP A 80 -9.50 -0.29 -16.83
CA ASP A 80 -10.56 0.27 -15.97
C ASP A 80 -11.08 1.63 -16.46
N ARG A 81 -12.39 1.85 -16.26
CA ARG A 81 -13.02 3.19 -16.20
C ARG A 81 -12.09 4.10 -15.39
N ALA A 82 -11.82 5.31 -15.88
CA ALA A 82 -10.87 6.24 -15.26
C ALA A 82 -11.13 6.34 -13.74
N PRO A 83 -10.28 5.71 -12.89
CA PRO A 83 -10.52 5.71 -11.46
C PRO A 83 -10.31 7.13 -10.93
N ASN A 84 -11.17 7.58 -10.01
CA ASN A 84 -11.07 8.91 -9.42
C ASN A 84 -9.63 9.14 -8.91
N PRO A 85 -8.88 10.11 -9.49
CA PRO A 85 -7.49 10.32 -9.16
C PRO A 85 -7.30 11.03 -7.82
N VAL A 86 -8.37 11.62 -7.29
CA VAL A 86 -8.35 12.27 -6.00
C VAL A 86 -8.41 11.22 -4.90
N LYS A 87 -7.34 11.15 -4.09
CA LYS A 87 -7.23 10.27 -2.92
C LYS A 87 -6.95 11.09 -1.68
N ASN A 88 -7.28 10.52 -0.52
CA ASN A 88 -6.96 11.11 0.78
C ASN A 88 -5.93 10.22 1.47
N ILE A 89 -4.76 10.79 1.79
CA ILE A 89 -3.74 10.12 2.61
C ILE A 89 -3.96 10.58 4.05
N PHE A 90 -4.21 9.61 4.93
CA PHE A 90 -4.48 9.85 6.35
C PHE A 90 -3.20 9.95 7.15
N SER A 91 -2.23 9.08 6.86
CA SER A 91 -0.90 9.09 7.48
C SER A 91 0.16 8.69 6.46
N PHE A 92 1.34 9.26 6.59
CA PHE A 92 2.50 8.90 5.77
C PHE A 92 3.78 9.17 6.55
N ASP A 93 4.49 8.11 6.93
CA ASP A 93 5.69 8.19 7.74
C ASP A 93 6.84 7.33 7.21
N VAL A 94 8.05 7.63 7.67
CA VAL A 94 9.29 6.93 7.36
C VAL A 94 10.02 6.59 8.66
N ILE A 95 9.69 5.43 9.23
CA ILE A 95 10.36 4.86 10.40
C ILE A 95 10.81 3.45 10.03
N GLU A 96 12.09 3.28 9.70
CA GLU A 96 12.73 2.05 9.17
C GLU A 96 12.16 1.55 7.81
N LYS A 97 10.93 1.92 7.49
CA LYS A 97 10.17 1.62 6.28
C LYS A 97 9.28 2.82 5.97
N ILE A 98 8.80 2.86 4.74
CA ILE A 98 7.78 3.82 4.29
C ILE A 98 6.42 3.21 4.62
N GLU A 99 5.64 3.85 5.48
CA GLU A 99 4.27 3.46 5.82
C GLU A 99 3.30 4.52 5.32
N VAL A 100 2.24 4.09 4.61
CA VAL A 100 1.20 5.00 4.15
C VAL A 100 -0.18 4.41 4.36
N GLU A 101 -1.06 5.19 4.98
CA GLU A 101 -2.48 4.91 5.10
C GLU A 101 -3.27 5.90 4.24
N GLY A 102 -4.23 5.40 3.47
CA GLY A 102 -5.12 6.26 2.71
C GLY A 102 -6.46 5.62 2.38
N SER A 103 -7.39 6.43 1.88
CA SER A 103 -8.74 5.99 1.47
C SER A 103 -8.70 4.99 0.31
N GLY A 104 -7.60 4.96 -0.44
CA GLY A 104 -7.31 4.05 -1.53
C GLY A 104 -6.17 4.57 -2.36
N PHE A 105 -5.63 3.73 -3.24
CA PHE A 105 -4.47 4.07 -4.06
C PHE A 105 -4.74 3.74 -5.52
N MET A 106 -4.23 4.59 -6.41
CA MET A 106 -4.21 4.33 -7.85
C MET A 106 -3.16 3.28 -8.20
N TYR A 107 -3.24 2.74 -9.42
CA TYR A 107 -2.30 1.74 -9.89
C TYR A 107 -0.86 2.25 -9.80
N ARG A 108 -0.03 1.53 -9.04
CA ARG A 108 1.39 1.82 -8.73
C ARG A 108 1.65 3.10 -7.93
N GLN A 109 0.63 3.79 -7.42
CA GLN A 109 0.79 5.05 -6.68
C GLN A 109 1.79 4.93 -5.52
N VAL A 110 1.62 3.95 -4.62
CA VAL A 110 2.51 3.78 -3.45
C VAL A 110 3.97 3.56 -3.87
N ARG A 111 4.22 2.77 -4.92
CA ARG A 111 5.57 2.51 -5.44
C ARG A 111 6.21 3.75 -6.08
N ASN A 112 5.39 4.58 -6.72
CA ASN A 112 5.85 5.84 -7.31
C ASN A 112 6.16 6.88 -6.23
N MET A 113 5.35 6.97 -5.16
CA MET A 113 5.65 7.80 -3.99
C MET A 113 6.93 7.32 -3.30
N ALA A 114 7.07 6.01 -3.06
CA ALA A 114 8.27 5.45 -2.47
C ALA A 114 9.54 5.71 -3.30
N ALA A 115 9.45 5.61 -4.63
CA ALA A 115 10.57 5.92 -5.52
C ALA A 115 11.05 7.36 -5.39
N LEU A 116 10.12 8.32 -5.34
CA LEU A 116 10.46 9.73 -5.16
C LEU A 116 11.10 9.97 -3.78
N LEU A 117 10.52 9.40 -2.73
CA LEU A 117 11.10 9.48 -1.38
C LEU A 117 12.51 8.90 -1.33
N ILE A 118 12.80 7.81 -2.04
CA ILE A 118 14.16 7.26 -2.12
C ILE A 118 15.12 8.26 -2.79
N GLN A 119 14.71 9.00 -3.82
CA GLN A 119 15.56 10.02 -4.44
C GLN A 119 15.78 11.23 -3.52
N ILE A 120 14.75 11.65 -2.78
CA ILE A 120 14.84 12.69 -1.75
C ILE A 120 15.76 12.24 -0.60
N GLY A 121 15.64 10.99 -0.17
CA GLY A 121 16.50 10.41 0.87
C GLY A 121 17.95 10.29 0.42
N LYS A 122 18.22 10.11 -0.88
CA LYS A 122 19.57 10.22 -1.45
C LYS A 122 20.05 11.67 -1.58
N GLU A 123 19.24 12.65 -1.19
CA GLU A 123 19.49 14.08 -1.32
C GLU A 123 19.74 14.53 -2.78
N ALA A 124 19.30 13.72 -3.76
CA ALA A 124 19.44 14.05 -5.18
C ALA A 124 18.47 15.15 -5.62
N ILE A 125 17.36 15.30 -4.89
CA ILE A 125 16.31 16.29 -5.11
C ILE A 125 15.73 16.75 -3.75
N PRO A 126 15.27 18.00 -3.63
CA PRO A 126 14.74 18.51 -2.37
C PRO A 126 13.30 18.03 -2.10
N PRO A 127 12.86 17.94 -0.83
CA PRO A 127 11.49 17.60 -0.45
C PRO A 127 10.42 18.50 -1.10
N GLY A 128 10.74 19.78 -1.29
CA GLY A 128 9.85 20.79 -1.89
C GLY A 128 9.44 20.53 -3.35
N ILE A 129 9.97 19.48 -3.99
CA ILE A 129 9.53 19.04 -5.32
C ILE A 129 8.15 18.37 -5.29
N VAL A 130 7.74 17.80 -4.15
CA VAL A 130 6.49 17.01 -4.03
C VAL A 130 5.25 17.84 -4.41
N PRO A 131 5.03 19.06 -3.86
CA PRO A 131 3.90 19.89 -4.26
C PRO A 131 3.89 20.22 -5.76
N MET A 132 5.06 20.46 -6.37
CA MET A 132 5.16 20.77 -7.80
C MET A 132 4.71 19.59 -8.67
N ILE A 133 5.11 18.38 -8.30
CA ILE A 133 4.72 17.15 -9.02
C ILE A 133 3.22 16.87 -8.82
N LEU A 134 2.69 17.05 -7.60
CA LEU A 134 1.24 16.91 -7.36
C LEU A 134 0.43 17.93 -8.18
N ALA A 135 0.88 19.19 -8.22
CA ALA A 135 0.22 20.26 -8.96
C ALA A 135 0.21 20.02 -10.47
N SER A 136 1.24 19.39 -11.03
CA SER A 136 1.32 19.15 -12.48
C SER A 136 0.26 18.17 -12.99
N ARG A 137 -0.16 17.22 -12.14
CA ARG A 137 -1.05 16.10 -12.50
C ARG A 137 -0.55 15.25 -13.68
N ASP A 138 0.70 15.44 -14.11
CA ASP A 138 1.31 14.74 -15.23
C ASP A 138 2.39 13.79 -14.73
N ARG A 139 2.21 12.49 -15.04
CA ARG A 139 3.16 11.44 -14.67
C ARG A 139 4.55 11.66 -15.27
N LYS A 140 4.65 12.39 -16.38
CA LYS A 140 5.93 12.76 -17.01
C LYS A 140 6.79 13.61 -16.08
N GLU A 141 6.18 14.46 -15.25
CA GLU A 141 6.94 15.29 -14.30
C GLU A 141 7.64 14.44 -13.23
N LEU A 142 6.95 13.44 -12.67
CA LEU A 142 7.59 12.49 -11.77
C LEU A 142 8.68 11.66 -12.47
N ALA A 143 8.48 11.34 -13.75
CA ALA A 143 9.40 10.50 -14.53
C ALA A 143 10.76 11.15 -14.78
N LYS A 144 10.86 12.48 -14.65
CA LYS A 144 12.14 13.22 -14.70
C LYS A 144 13.06 12.86 -13.53
N TYR A 145 12.49 12.45 -12.40
CA TYR A 145 13.24 12.24 -11.16
C TYR A 145 13.34 10.77 -10.75
N SER A 146 12.31 9.96 -11.03
CA SER A 146 12.30 8.58 -10.55
C SER A 146 11.54 7.60 -11.44
N LEU A 147 12.07 6.38 -11.48
CA LEU A 147 11.37 5.18 -11.98
C LEU A 147 10.62 4.52 -10.83
N SER A 148 9.51 3.85 -11.15
CA SER A 148 8.68 3.17 -10.15
C SER A 148 9.49 2.18 -9.32
N ALA A 149 9.40 2.27 -8.00
CA ALA A 149 10.17 1.40 -7.10
C ALA A 149 9.81 -0.07 -7.36
N PRO A 150 10.73 -1.05 -7.22
CA PRO A 150 10.43 -2.46 -7.43
C PRO A 150 9.25 -2.99 -6.60
N PRO A 151 8.48 -3.99 -7.06
CA PRO A 151 7.27 -4.43 -6.37
C PRO A 151 7.55 -5.22 -5.08
N HIS A 152 8.69 -5.90 -4.98
CA HIS A 152 9.00 -6.83 -3.89
C HIS A 152 9.14 -6.17 -2.51
N GLY A 153 9.43 -4.87 -2.46
CA GLY A 153 9.45 -4.11 -1.21
C GLY A 153 8.05 -3.72 -0.69
N LEU A 154 7.01 -3.83 -1.52
CA LEU A 154 5.66 -3.39 -1.16
C LEU A 154 4.85 -4.52 -0.53
N CYS A 155 4.24 -4.26 0.62
CA CYS A 155 3.32 -5.16 1.29
C CYS A 155 2.03 -4.44 1.67
N LEU A 156 0.88 -5.09 1.45
CA LEU A 156 -0.41 -4.66 2.02
C LEU A 156 -0.50 -5.22 3.43
N ILE A 157 -0.63 -4.33 4.42
CA ILE A 157 -0.57 -4.69 5.84
C ILE A 157 -1.97 -4.82 6.42
N ALA A 158 -2.84 -3.85 6.11
CA ALA A 158 -4.20 -3.84 6.62
C ALA A 158 -5.16 -3.26 5.59
N VAL A 159 -6.39 -3.75 5.64
CA VAL A 159 -7.56 -3.16 5.00
C VAL A 159 -8.55 -2.89 6.12
N ASN A 160 -8.77 -1.61 6.43
CA ASN A 160 -9.70 -1.22 7.47
C ASN A 160 -11.07 -1.05 6.82
N TYR A 161 -12.08 -1.71 7.39
CA TYR A 161 -13.45 -1.68 6.89
C TYR A 161 -14.32 -0.73 7.72
N ILE A 162 -15.44 -0.30 7.15
CA ILE A 162 -16.42 0.51 7.88
C ILE A 162 -17.11 -0.39 8.92
N GLU A 163 -17.05 -0.02 10.19
CA GLU A 163 -17.54 -0.82 11.33
C GLU A 163 -18.99 -1.31 11.16
N LYS A 164 -19.88 -0.48 10.60
CA LYS A 164 -21.29 -0.84 10.36
C LYS A 164 -21.46 -2.10 9.49
N HIS A 165 -20.47 -2.43 8.65
CA HIS A 165 -20.52 -3.62 7.80
C HIS A 165 -19.92 -4.87 8.45
N MET A 166 -19.23 -4.71 9.59
CA MET A 166 -18.58 -5.78 10.35
C MET A 166 -19.43 -6.24 11.55
N GLN A 167 -20.72 -5.89 11.55
CA GLN A 167 -21.64 -6.29 12.60
C GLN A 167 -22.24 -7.67 12.30
N LEU A 168 -22.55 -8.40 13.38
CA LEU A 168 -23.31 -9.65 13.29
C LEU A 168 -24.71 -9.37 12.72
N PRO A 169 -25.23 -10.23 11.83
CA PRO A 169 -26.65 -10.19 11.48
C PRO A 169 -27.53 -10.28 12.73
N LEU A 170 -28.63 -9.53 12.74
CA LEU A 170 -29.63 -9.58 13.81
C LEU A 170 -30.07 -11.03 14.07
N GLY A 171 -29.91 -11.50 15.31
CA GLY A 171 -30.25 -12.87 15.72
C GLY A 171 -29.09 -13.86 15.73
N CYS A 172 -27.87 -13.47 15.36
CA CYS A 172 -26.70 -14.34 15.45
C CYS A 172 -26.16 -14.39 16.90
N PRO A 173 -25.85 -15.58 17.46
CA PRO A 173 -25.27 -15.68 18.80
C PRO A 173 -23.88 -15.01 18.85
N PRO A 174 -23.52 -14.33 19.95
CA PRO A 174 -22.30 -13.53 20.06
C PRO A 174 -20.99 -14.33 19.99
N LYS A 175 -21.06 -15.67 20.03
CA LYS A 175 -19.93 -16.58 19.88
C LYS A 175 -20.34 -17.78 19.04
N SER A 176 -20.12 -17.70 17.74
CA SER A 176 -19.90 -18.91 16.95
C SER A 176 -18.44 -19.28 17.11
N LEU A 177 -18.13 -20.17 18.06
CA LEU A 177 -16.87 -20.91 18.03
C LEU A 177 -16.88 -21.68 16.71
N GLY A 178 -16.14 -21.18 15.71
CA GLY A 178 -15.92 -21.92 14.48
C GLY A 178 -15.40 -23.30 14.88
N ARG A 179 -16.21 -24.33 14.65
CA ARG A 179 -15.71 -25.70 14.75
C ARG A 179 -14.56 -25.80 13.75
N SER A 180 -13.36 -26.02 14.26
CA SER A 180 -12.18 -26.29 13.45
C SER A 180 -12.44 -27.61 12.72
N HIS A 181 -13.00 -27.56 11.53
CA HIS A 181 -13.03 -28.72 10.67
C HIS A 181 -11.65 -28.85 10.05
N THR A 182 -10.82 -29.71 10.63
CA THR A 182 -9.64 -30.24 9.94
C THR A 182 -10.15 -31.13 8.82
N ILE A 183 -10.27 -30.60 7.61
CA ILE A 183 -10.55 -31.40 6.41
C ILE A 183 -9.26 -32.17 6.10
N SER A 184 -9.16 -33.41 6.58
CA SER A 184 -7.97 -34.24 6.40
C SER A 184 -7.89 -34.94 5.03
N LYS A 185 -8.95 -34.93 4.21
CA LYS A 185 -8.90 -35.39 2.81
C LYS A 185 -9.93 -34.65 1.95
N CYS A 186 -9.45 -33.73 1.11
CA CYS A 186 -10.24 -33.21 0.00
C CYS A 186 -10.08 -34.18 -1.18
N LYS A 187 -11.05 -35.08 -1.39
CA LYS A 187 -11.17 -35.78 -2.68
C LYS A 187 -11.87 -34.84 -3.64
N LEU A 188 -11.11 -34.20 -4.51
CA LEU A 188 -11.66 -33.52 -5.69
C LEU A 188 -12.17 -34.60 -6.65
N PRO A 189 -13.45 -34.64 -7.02
CA PRO A 189 -13.88 -35.37 -8.21
C PRO A 189 -13.44 -34.55 -9.42
N CYS A 190 -12.53 -35.11 -10.22
CA CYS A 190 -12.30 -34.65 -11.58
C CYS A 190 -13.58 -34.90 -12.39
N TYR A 191 -14.09 -33.85 -13.02
CA TYR A 191 -14.87 -33.91 -14.25
C TYR A 191 -14.22 -32.95 -15.23
#